data_AF-A0A943RP74-F1
#
_entry.id   AF-A0A943RP74-F1
#
_cell.length_a   1.000
_cell.length_b   1.000
_cell.length_c   1.000
_cell.angle_alpha   90.00
_cell.angle_beta   90.00
_cell.angle_gamma   90.00
#
_symmetry.space_group_name_H-M   'P 1'
#
loop_
_entity.id
_entity.type
_entity.pdbx_description
1 polymer ?
#
loop_
_entity_poly.entity_id
_entity_poly.type
_entity_poly.pdbx_seq_one_letter_code
_entity_poly.pdbx_strand_id
1 'polypeptide(L)' 'MRKTKIIAIEGIDGGGKGVQVRALKENLQKLGYTVAGRDYPMYDTYFGAQVGRLLSG' A
#
# COMPACT_ATOMS: atom_id res chain seq x y z
N MET A 1 -25.64 5.12 3.65
CA MET A 1 -24.43 4.38 3.22
C MET A 1 -23.20 4.94 3.93
N ARG A 2 -22.34 4.08 4.50
CA ARG A 2 -21.03 4.51 5.01
C ARG A 2 -20.05 4.61 3.84
N LYS A 3 -19.38 5.76 3.67
CA LYS A 3 -18.33 5.94 2.66
C LYS A 3 -17.05 5.22 3.06
N THR A 4 -16.40 4.56 2.10
CA THR A 4 -15.05 4.01 2.26
C THR A 4 -14.06 5.14 2.59
N LYS A 5 -13.19 4.91 3.57
CA LYS A 5 -12.08 5.82 3.89
C LYS A 5 -10.84 5.37 3.12
N ILE A 6 -10.13 6.33 2.52
CA ILE A 6 -8.86 6.11 1.84
C ILE A 6 -7.76 6.69 2.73
N ILE A 7 -6.75 5.89 3.04
CA ILE A 7 -5.62 6.27 3.88
C ILE A 7 -4.35 5.96 3.07
N ALA A 8 -3.50 6.97 2.87
CA ALA A 8 -2.18 6.81 2.27
C ALA A 8 -1.11 6.92 3.37
N ILE A 9 -0.07 6.08 3.28
CA ILE A 9 1.09 6.11 4.19
C ILE A 9 2.31 6.47 3.36
N GLU A 10 2.85 7.66 3.59
CA GLU A 10 3.98 8.24 2.86
C GLU A 10 5.21 8.41 3.76
N GLY A 11 6.38 8.59 3.14
CA GLY A 11 7.65 8.77 3.85
C GLY A 11 8.87 8.40 3.00
N ILE A 12 10.06 8.62 3.55
CA ILE A 12 11.33 8.32 2.88
C ILE A 12 11.59 6.82 2.70
N ASP A 13 12.56 6.49 1.86
CA ASP A 13 13.04 5.11 1.70
C ASP A 13 13.67 4.60 3.01
N GLY A 14 13.47 3.32 3.29
CA GLY A 14 13.84 2.73 4.59
C GLY A 14 12.95 3.16 5.77
N GLY A 15 11.98 4.07 5.61
CA GLY A 15 11.11 4.57 6.68
C GLY A 15 10.05 3.59 7.23
N GLY A 16 10.08 2.31 6.83
CA GLY A 16 9.19 1.29 7.38
C GLY A 16 7.72 1.33 6.91
N LYS A 17 7.40 2.08 5.84
CA LYS A 17 6.04 2.25 5.30
C LYS A 17 5.28 0.93 5.13
N GLY A 18 5.89 -0.06 4.47
CA GLY A 18 5.27 -1.36 4.24
C GLY A 18 4.97 -2.15 5.53
N VAL A 19 5.81 -2.00 6.56
CA VAL A 19 5.59 -2.60 7.88
C VAL A 19 4.36 -1.95 8.54
N GLN A 20 4.28 -0.62 8.49
CA GLN A 20 3.17 0.12 9.10
C GLN A 20 1.84 -0.10 8.37
N VAL A 21 1.85 -0.18 7.03
CA VAL A 21 0.64 -0.53 6.24
C VAL A 21 0.12 -1.92 6.65
N ARG A 22 1.02 -2.91 6.80
CA ARG A 22 0.63 -4.26 7.24
C ARG A 22 0.03 -4.26 8.64
N ALA A 23 0.71 -3.61 9.60
CA ALA A 23 0.24 -3.51 10.97
C ALA A 23 -1.13 -2.81 11.07
N LEU A 24 -1.33 -1.73 10.32
CA LEU A 24 -2.62 -1.02 10.28
C LEU A 24 -3.73 -1.91 9.71
N LYS A 25 -3.46 -2.58 8.59
CA LYS A 25 -4.42 -3.49 7.94
C LYS A 25 -4.85 -4.61 8.88
N GLU A 26 -3.90 -5.30 9.51
CA GLU A 26 -4.18 -6.40 10.44
C GLU A 26 -5.00 -5.95 11.66
N ASN A 27 -4.67 -4.80 12.25
CA ASN A 27 -5.42 -4.28 13.39
C ASN A 27 -6.83 -3.85 13.03
N LEU A 28 -7.03 -3.20 11.88
CA LEU A 28 -8.38 -2.84 11.40
C LEU A 28 -9.22 -4.08 11.08
N GLN A 29 -8.61 -5.12 10.49
CA GLN A 29 -9.30 -6.39 10.26
C GLN A 29 -9.70 -7.08 11.57
N LYS A 30 -8.84 -7.07 12.60
CA LYS A 30 -9.17 -7.58 13.94
C LYS A 30 -10.32 -6.83 14.60
N LEU A 31 -10.49 -5.54 14.28
CA LEU A 31 -11.62 -4.71 14.74
C LEU A 31 -12.92 -4.91 13.91
N GLY A 32 -12.92 -5.84 12.94
CA GLY A 32 -14.10 -6.17 12.13
C GLY A 32 -14.31 -5.30 10.90
N TYR A 33 -13.33 -4.48 10.50
CA TYR A 33 -13.43 -3.69 9.28
C TYR A 33 -13.05 -4.51 8.03
N THR A 34 -13.73 -4.25 6.92
CA THR A 34 -13.26 -4.67 5.60
C THR A 34 -12.15 -3.72 5.14
N VAL A 35 -10.99 -4.27 4.82
CA VAL A 35 -9.79 -3.49 4.47
C VAL A 35 -9.15 -4.05 3.21
N ALA A 36 -8.99 -3.19 2.21
CA ALA A 36 -8.21 -3.47 1.00
C ALA A 36 -6.85 -2.75 1.09
N GLY A 37 -5.80 -3.42 0.65
CA GLY A 37 -4.46 -2.84 0.50
C GLY A 37 -4.16 -2.55 -0.97
N ARG A 38 -3.46 -1.45 -1.21
CA ARG A 38 -2.87 -1.09 -2.50
C ARG A 38 -1.48 -0.51 -2.24
N ASP A 39 -0.52 -0.91 -3.03
CA ASP A 39 0.84 -0.42 -3.06
C ASP A 39 1.17 0.10 -4.46
N TYR A 40 2.00 1.13 -4.51
CA TYR A 40 2.41 1.77 -5.75
C TYR A 40 3.94 1.96 -5.77
N PRO A 41 4.58 1.82 -6.94
CA PRO A 41 4.01 1.33 -8.21
C PRO A 41 3.57 -0.16 -8.15
N MET A 42 2.49 -0.51 -8.86
CA MET A 42 2.03 -1.91 -8.95
C MET A 42 2.91 -2.70 -9.93
N TYR A 43 4.10 -3.10 -9.48
CA TYR A 43 5.17 -3.66 -10.33
C TYR A 43 4.80 -4.94 -11.10
N ASP A 44 3.75 -5.64 -10.68
CA ASP A 44 3.19 -6.84 -11.33
C ASP A 44 2.31 -6.52 -12.56
N THR A 45 1.97 -5.25 -12.79
CA THR A 45 1.17 -4.80 -13.94
C THR A 45 2.01 -4.38 -15.14
N TYR A 46 1.41 -4.35 -16.33
CA TYR A 46 2.11 -3.94 -17.56
C TYR A 46 2.86 -2.61 -17.41
N PHE A 47 2.19 -1.57 -16.88
CA PHE A 47 2.79 -0.25 -16.68
C PHE A 47 3.72 -0.21 -15.48
N GLY A 48 3.35 -0.84 -14.36
CA GLY A 48 4.21 -0.87 -13.18
C GLY A 48 5.54 -1.58 -13.46
N ALA A 49 5.55 -2.61 -14.28
CA ALA A 49 6.78 -3.27 -14.72
C ALA A 49 7.70 -2.33 -15.53
N GLN A 50 7.15 -1.41 -16.34
CA GLN A 50 7.97 -0.40 -17.03
C GLN A 50 8.59 0.59 -16.04
N VAL A 51 7.81 1.03 -15.04
CA VAL A 51 8.30 1.91 -13.98
C VAL A 51 9.39 1.23 -13.17
N GLY A 52 9.20 -0.05 -12.83
CA GLY A 52 10.22 -0.86 -12.17
C GLY A 52 11.53 -0.89 -12.94
N ARG A 53 11.48 -1.13 -14.27
CA ARG A 53 12.67 -1.11 -15.14
C ARG A 53 13.35 0.26 -15.20
N LEU A 54 12.58 1.35 -15.24
CA LEU A 54 13.15 2.70 -15.22
C LEU A 54 13.88 2.99 -13.90
N LEU A 55 13.33 2.53 -12.78
CA LEU A 55 13.86 2.83 -11.44
C LEU A 55 14.95 1.84 -10.99
N SER A 56 15.09 0.68 -11.64
CA SER A 56 16.05 -0.35 -11.24
C SER A 56 17.49 -0.09 -11.67
N GLY A 57 17.74 0.86 -12.57
CA GLY A 57 19.07 1.19 -13.08
C GLY A 57 19.58 0.17 -14.10
#